data_AF-A0A6I5CI08-F1
#
_entry.id   AF-A0A6I5CI08-F1
#
_cell.length_a   1.000
_cell.length_b   1.000
_cell.length_c   1.000
_cell.angle_alpha   90.00
_cell.angle_beta   90.00
_cell.angle_gamma   90.00
#
_symmetry.space_group_name_H-M   'P 1'
#
loop_
_entity.id
_entity.type
_entity.pdbx_description
1 polymer ?
#
loop_
_entity_poly.entity_id
_entity_poly.type
_entity_poly.pdbx_seq_one_letter_code
_entity_poly.pdbx_strand_id
1 'polypeptide(L)'
;MIGDAKPAAPSLLVSCGQSVKNRLEHDHPTWEDLYCLNLTSYMGERMGPVLRRLLDAEARAERYRTAWKLTRTRAISTGGAADRYAARARAAQEALQHMLFAVIAGQLALHEANRERQELRARAAELEASPLGWARLLDAKSLDNFMIALGMAADTDPADGALSQVEEMIRSFRAAVSPAAVQERARTLHDHIVARDAEIERLKAQVAELEAAQGAVYRASHDSIVMGLYRTAAEARKHCESEVRREHNESPNLSLWWREDEDTVDRPEDGAQELIESTAPHYSRPTGYLVTPLEVASEYDDGADE
;
A
#
# COMPACT_ATOMS: atom_id res chain seq x y z
N MET A 1 43.53 48.48 -27.78
CA MET A 1 42.65 47.94 -26.74
C MET A 1 41.22 48.00 -27.25
N ILE A 2 40.61 46.87 -27.57
CA ILE A 2 39.17 46.79 -27.83
C ILE A 2 38.57 46.43 -26.47
N GLY A 3 38.05 47.43 -25.76
CA GLY A 3 37.44 47.27 -24.43
C GLY A 3 36.12 46.49 -24.48
N ASP A 4 35.52 46.28 -23.31
CA ASP A 4 34.22 45.63 -23.09
C ASP A 4 33.16 46.10 -24.12
N ALA A 5 33.01 45.33 -25.18
CA ALA A 5 32.23 45.70 -26.34
C ALA A 5 30.74 45.61 -25.98
N LYS A 6 30.12 46.77 -25.79
CA LYS A 6 28.68 46.85 -25.49
C LYS A 6 27.87 46.67 -26.78
N PRO A 7 26.70 45.99 -26.71
CA PRO A 7 25.79 45.89 -27.84
C PRO A 7 25.44 47.28 -28.37
N ALA A 8 25.34 47.41 -29.70
CA ALA A 8 24.88 48.65 -30.30
C ALA A 8 23.42 48.90 -29.89
N ALA A 9 23.15 50.05 -29.29
CA ALA A 9 21.80 50.47 -28.91
C ALA A 9 21.19 51.37 -29.99
N PRO A 10 19.85 51.41 -30.14
CA PRO A 10 19.18 52.35 -31.04
C PRO A 10 19.56 53.82 -30.80
N SER A 11 19.93 54.16 -29.55
CA SER A 11 20.43 55.49 -29.18
C SER A 11 21.70 55.89 -29.92
N LEU A 12 22.50 54.94 -30.42
CA LEU A 12 23.68 55.23 -31.22
C LEU A 12 23.34 55.80 -32.60
N LEU A 13 22.25 55.33 -33.23
CA LEU A 13 21.73 55.93 -34.47
C LEU A 13 21.14 57.31 -34.22
N VAL A 14 20.42 57.49 -33.11
CA VAL A 14 19.87 58.80 -32.71
C VAL A 14 21.00 59.79 -32.44
N SER A 15 22.04 59.37 -31.71
CA SER A 15 23.23 60.19 -31.45
C SER A 15 23.95 60.56 -32.74
N CYS A 16 24.15 59.60 -33.66
CA CYS A 16 24.74 59.87 -34.97
C CYS A 16 23.91 60.89 -35.78
N GLY A 17 22.58 60.70 -35.84
CA GLY A 17 21.67 61.64 -36.50
C GLY A 17 21.68 63.03 -35.87
N GLN A 18 21.75 63.11 -34.54
CA GLN A 18 21.84 64.38 -33.82
C GLN A 18 23.20 65.06 -34.05
N SER A 19 24.30 64.31 -34.14
CA SER A 19 25.61 64.87 -34.49
C SER A 19 25.62 65.45 -35.90
N VAL A 20 25.00 64.75 -36.87
CA VAL A 20 24.84 65.26 -38.25
C VAL A 20 23.96 66.52 -38.26
N LYS A 21 22.83 66.50 -37.56
CA LYS A 21 21.92 67.64 -37.44
C LYS A 21 22.58 68.86 -36.77
N ASN A 22 23.23 68.64 -35.62
CA ASN A 22 23.95 69.69 -34.89
C ASN A 22 25.05 70.31 -35.74
N ARG A 23 25.72 69.53 -36.60
CA ARG A 23 26.63 70.10 -37.59
C ARG A 23 25.83 71.00 -38.55
N LEU A 24 24.80 70.48 -39.22
CA LEU A 24 24.06 71.25 -40.23
C LEU A 24 23.48 72.58 -39.70
N GLU A 25 23.14 72.64 -38.42
CA GLU A 25 22.52 73.82 -37.78
C GLU A 25 23.52 74.79 -37.10
N HIS A 26 24.79 74.42 -36.96
CA HIS A 26 25.80 75.28 -36.34
C HIS A 26 26.39 76.28 -37.35
N ASP A 27 26.79 77.48 -36.92
CA ASP A 27 27.50 78.46 -37.76
C ASP A 27 29.01 78.22 -37.66
N HIS A 28 29.68 78.20 -38.82
CA HIS A 28 31.11 77.89 -38.90
C HIS A 28 31.82 78.98 -39.69
N PRO A 29 33.09 79.25 -39.37
CA PRO A 29 33.96 79.96 -40.30
C PRO A 29 34.07 79.19 -41.62
N THR A 30 34.04 79.89 -42.75
CA THR A 30 34.07 79.31 -44.12
C THR A 30 35.26 78.40 -44.42
N TRP A 31 36.32 78.45 -43.60
CA TRP A 31 37.49 77.57 -43.74
C TRP A 31 37.33 76.19 -43.07
N GLU A 32 36.33 75.98 -42.19
CA GLU A 32 36.03 74.69 -41.55
C GLU A 32 34.99 73.85 -42.34
N ASP A 33 34.35 74.44 -43.34
CA ASP A 33 33.25 73.81 -44.08
C ASP A 33 33.65 72.51 -44.79
N LEU A 34 34.85 72.46 -45.38
CA LEU A 34 35.32 71.24 -46.06
C LEU A 34 35.56 70.08 -45.09
N TYR A 35 36.12 70.34 -43.91
CA TYR A 35 36.39 69.30 -42.91
C TYR A 35 35.09 68.71 -42.38
N CYS A 36 34.12 69.56 -42.07
CA CYS A 36 32.87 69.07 -41.51
C CYS A 36 31.93 68.47 -42.56
N LEU A 37 31.95 68.93 -43.82
CA LEU A 37 31.25 68.27 -44.92
C LEU A 37 31.80 66.86 -45.13
N ASN A 38 33.12 66.69 -45.10
CA ASN A 38 33.75 65.38 -45.17
C ASN A 38 33.37 64.49 -43.97
N LEU A 39 33.37 65.03 -42.75
CA LEU A 39 32.97 64.28 -41.56
C LEU A 39 31.49 63.87 -41.63
N THR A 40 30.60 64.75 -42.09
CA THR A 40 29.17 64.48 -42.22
C THR A 40 28.88 63.46 -43.30
N SER A 41 29.54 63.56 -44.46
CA SER A 41 29.45 62.57 -45.54
C SER A 41 30.01 61.22 -45.08
N TYR A 42 31.15 61.18 -44.38
CA TYR A 42 31.68 59.94 -43.81
C TYR A 42 30.73 59.30 -42.79
N MET A 43 30.24 60.08 -41.82
CA MET A 43 29.34 59.57 -40.77
C MET A 43 27.99 59.13 -41.33
N GLY A 44 27.43 59.87 -42.30
CA GLY A 44 26.16 59.54 -42.94
C GLY A 44 26.27 58.38 -43.93
N GLU A 45 27.15 58.49 -44.93
CA GLU A 45 27.20 57.56 -46.06
C GLU A 45 27.98 56.28 -45.75
N ARG A 46 29.06 56.37 -44.96
CA ARG A 46 29.89 55.21 -44.63
C ARG A 46 29.48 54.57 -43.31
N MET A 47 29.32 55.37 -42.25
CA MET A 47 29.01 54.83 -40.93
C MET A 47 27.52 54.52 -40.72
N GLY A 48 26.60 55.27 -41.32
CA GLY A 48 25.16 55.02 -41.23
C GLY A 48 24.76 53.58 -41.59
N PRO A 49 25.13 53.06 -42.77
CA PRO A 49 24.86 51.68 -43.16
C PRO A 49 25.52 50.64 -42.23
N VAL A 50 26.71 50.91 -41.72
CA VAL A 50 27.42 50.02 -40.78
C VAL A 50 26.68 49.94 -39.45
N LEU A 51 26.28 51.07 -38.87
CA LEU A 51 25.50 51.12 -37.64
C LEU A 51 24.16 50.42 -37.79
N ARG A 52 23.50 50.58 -38.95
CA ARG A 52 22.25 49.87 -39.24
C ARG A 52 22.45 48.35 -39.29
N ARG A 53 23.46 47.88 -40.03
CA ARG A 53 23.79 46.44 -40.11
C ARG A 53 24.16 45.85 -38.74
N LEU A 54 24.85 46.62 -37.91
CA LEU A 54 25.19 46.21 -36.55
C LEU A 54 23.95 46.04 -35.68
N LEU A 55 22.99 46.97 -35.74
CA LEU A 55 21.71 46.84 -35.04
C LEU A 55 20.88 45.67 -35.54
N ASP A 56 20.83 45.44 -36.85
CA ASP A 56 20.13 44.29 -37.42
C ASP A 56 20.80 42.96 -37.00
N ALA A 57 22.13 42.93 -36.84
CA ALA A 57 22.87 41.80 -36.30
C ALA A 57 22.57 41.56 -34.82
N GLU A 58 22.55 42.61 -33.99
CA GLU A 58 22.19 42.52 -32.57
C GLU A 58 20.75 42.05 -32.38
N ALA A 59 19.81 42.53 -33.19
CA ALA A 59 18.42 42.07 -33.16
C ALA A 59 18.30 40.58 -33.52
N ARG A 60 19.10 40.10 -34.49
CA ARG A 60 19.18 38.65 -34.79
C ARG A 60 19.79 37.87 -33.64
N ALA A 61 20.87 38.36 -33.05
CA ALA A 61 21.54 37.72 -31.92
C ALA A 61 20.59 37.61 -30.71
N GLU A 62 19.80 38.65 -30.41
CA GLU A 62 18.79 38.61 -29.36
C GLU A 62 17.73 37.54 -29.65
N ARG A 63 17.19 37.49 -30.88
CA ARG A 63 16.23 36.44 -31.27
C ARG A 63 16.79 35.03 -31.07
N TYR A 64 18.05 34.80 -31.44
CA TYR A 64 18.71 33.51 -31.18
C TYR A 64 18.88 33.22 -29.69
N ARG A 65 19.26 34.23 -28.88
CA ARG A 65 19.36 34.08 -27.43
C ARG A 65 18.01 33.73 -26.80
N THR A 66 16.92 34.39 -27.20
CA THR A 66 15.57 34.07 -26.74
C THR A 66 15.14 32.67 -27.18
N ALA A 67 15.32 32.33 -28.46
CA ALA A 67 14.97 31.01 -29.00
C ALA A 67 15.74 29.88 -28.29
N TRP A 68 17.04 30.08 -28.06
CA TRP A 68 17.86 29.10 -27.36
C TRP A 68 17.42 28.93 -25.89
N LYS A 69 17.12 30.02 -25.17
CA LYS A 69 16.57 29.93 -23.81
C LYS A 69 15.27 29.14 -23.77
N LEU A 70 14.35 29.40 -24.69
CA LEU A 70 13.07 28.68 -24.80
C LEU A 70 13.28 27.18 -25.10
N THR A 71 14.13 26.84 -26.07
CA THR A 71 14.44 25.44 -26.40
C THR A 71 15.10 24.73 -25.24
N ARG A 72 16.03 25.37 -24.53
CA ARG A 72 16.66 24.82 -23.33
C ARG A 72 15.64 24.55 -22.22
N THR A 73 14.74 25.49 -21.94
CA THR A 73 13.67 25.28 -20.96
C THR A 73 12.76 24.12 -21.35
N ARG A 74 12.39 24.00 -22.63
CA ARG A 74 11.61 22.87 -23.14
C ARG A 74 12.35 21.54 -22.97
N ALA A 75 13.63 21.47 -23.35
CA ALA A 75 14.44 20.27 -23.23
C ALA A 75 14.58 19.80 -21.78
N ILE A 76 14.78 20.72 -20.83
CA ILE A 76 14.83 20.42 -19.39
C ILE A 76 13.46 19.93 -18.90
N SER A 77 12.37 20.57 -19.34
CA SER A 77 11.00 20.18 -18.98
C SER A 77 10.65 18.77 -19.49
N THR A 78 11.01 18.46 -20.74
CA THR A 78 10.77 17.14 -21.36
C THR A 78 11.67 16.04 -20.81
N GLY A 79 12.94 16.35 -20.49
CA GLY A 79 13.85 15.42 -19.81
C GLY A 79 13.28 14.98 -18.47
N GLY A 80 12.75 15.93 -17.68
CA GLY A 80 12.06 15.60 -16.44
C GLY A 80 10.81 14.74 -16.62
N ALA A 81 10.12 14.81 -17.76
CA ALA A 81 8.96 13.95 -18.01
C ALA A 81 9.37 12.48 -18.22
N ALA A 82 10.39 12.22 -19.03
CA ALA A 82 10.91 10.87 -19.23
C ALA A 82 11.46 10.27 -17.93
N ASP A 83 12.20 11.06 -17.13
CA ASP A 83 12.72 10.63 -15.83
C ASP A 83 11.58 10.32 -14.84
N ARG A 84 10.51 11.13 -14.84
CA ARG A 84 9.30 10.85 -14.02
C ARG A 84 8.60 9.57 -14.46
N TYR A 85 8.48 9.29 -15.75
CA TYR A 85 7.92 8.03 -16.24
C TYR A 85 8.80 6.83 -15.85
N ALA A 86 10.11 6.94 -16.00
CA ALA A 86 11.04 5.88 -15.59
C ALA A 86 11.02 5.65 -14.07
N ALA A 87 10.88 6.70 -13.27
CA ALA A 87 10.71 6.58 -11.82
C ALA A 87 9.38 5.90 -11.45
N ARG A 88 8.26 6.30 -12.07
CA ARG A 88 6.96 5.65 -11.87
C ARG A 88 6.95 4.18 -12.30
N ALA A 89 7.59 3.85 -13.42
CA ALA A 89 7.70 2.48 -13.89
C ALA A 89 8.47 1.59 -12.91
N ARG A 90 9.58 2.10 -12.34
CA ARG A 90 10.34 1.38 -11.30
C ARG A 90 9.53 1.19 -10.03
N ALA A 91 8.85 2.24 -9.55
CA ALA A 91 7.99 2.15 -8.38
C ALA A 91 6.84 1.13 -8.58
N ALA A 92 6.23 1.11 -9.77
CA ALA A 92 5.20 0.12 -10.11
C ALA A 92 5.76 -1.31 -10.16
N GLN A 93 6.96 -1.49 -10.70
CA GLN A 93 7.63 -2.79 -10.73
C GLN A 93 7.99 -3.29 -9.32
N GLU A 94 8.49 -2.41 -8.45
CA GLU A 94 8.77 -2.73 -7.04
C GLU A 94 7.47 -3.12 -6.30
N ALA A 95 6.39 -2.37 -6.50
CA ALA A 95 5.07 -2.70 -5.93
C ALA A 95 4.56 -4.07 -6.39
N LEU A 96 4.69 -4.39 -7.68
CA LEU A 96 4.34 -5.71 -8.23
C LEU A 96 5.19 -6.83 -7.62
N GLN A 97 6.49 -6.61 -7.42
CA GLN A 97 7.37 -7.60 -6.78
C GLN A 97 6.97 -7.84 -5.32
N HIS A 98 6.66 -6.80 -4.56
CA HIS A 98 6.17 -6.93 -3.19
C HIS A 98 4.84 -7.69 -3.12
N MET A 99 3.91 -7.37 -4.03
CA MET A 99 2.62 -8.08 -4.13
C MET A 99 2.82 -9.57 -4.44
N LEU A 100 3.69 -9.91 -5.38
CA LEU A 100 4.01 -11.29 -5.72
C LEU A 100 4.59 -12.06 -4.52
N PHE A 101 5.54 -11.46 -3.80
CA PHE A 101 6.10 -12.09 -2.60
C PHE A 101 5.06 -12.28 -1.49
N ALA A 102 4.16 -11.31 -1.29
CA ALA A 102 3.08 -11.43 -0.32
C ALA A 102 2.11 -12.57 -0.67
N VAL A 103 1.76 -12.73 -1.96
CA VAL A 103 0.91 -13.84 -2.44
C VAL A 103 1.59 -15.19 -2.22
N ILE A 104 2.87 -15.32 -2.59
CA ILE A 104 3.63 -16.57 -2.39
C ILE A 104 3.72 -16.92 -0.90
N ALA A 105 4.03 -15.94 -0.03
CA ALA A 105 4.09 -16.15 1.41
C ALA A 105 2.72 -16.59 1.97
N GLY A 106 1.63 -15.97 1.50
CA GLY A 106 0.26 -16.36 1.86
C GLY A 106 -0.08 -17.79 1.44
N GLN A 107 0.27 -18.18 0.21
CA GLN A 107 0.04 -19.55 -0.29
C GLN A 107 0.85 -20.59 0.51
N LEU A 108 2.08 -20.29 0.89
CA LEU A 108 2.90 -21.17 1.73
C LEU A 108 2.29 -21.35 3.13
N ALA A 109 1.87 -20.25 3.76
CA ALA A 109 1.22 -20.30 5.07
C ALA A 109 -0.10 -21.10 5.02
N LEU A 110 -0.91 -20.91 3.98
CA LEU A 110 -2.14 -21.67 3.76
C LEU A 110 -1.85 -23.17 3.57
N HIS A 111 -0.79 -23.52 2.84
CA HIS A 111 -0.41 -24.91 2.63
C HIS A 111 0.08 -25.56 3.95
N GLU A 112 0.84 -24.83 4.77
CA GLU A 112 1.29 -25.30 6.09
C GLU A 112 0.11 -25.52 7.04
N ALA A 113 -0.82 -24.58 7.13
CA ALA A 113 -2.04 -24.71 7.92
C ALA A 113 -2.91 -25.89 7.46
N ASN A 114 -3.03 -26.11 6.14
CA ASN A 114 -3.77 -27.25 5.60
C ASN A 114 -3.10 -28.59 5.96
N ARG A 115 -1.76 -28.65 5.94
CA ARG A 115 -1.01 -29.82 6.37
C ARG A 115 -1.22 -30.11 7.84
N GLU A 116 -1.09 -29.11 8.71
CA GLU A 116 -1.34 -29.26 10.15
C GLU A 116 -2.77 -29.75 10.41
N ARG A 117 -3.77 -29.18 9.71
CA ARG A 117 -5.16 -29.63 9.79
C ARG A 117 -5.33 -31.10 9.39
N GLN A 118 -4.63 -31.55 8.35
CA GLN A 118 -4.66 -32.96 7.93
C GLN A 118 -4.00 -33.88 8.97
N GLU A 119 -2.86 -33.47 9.54
CA GLU A 119 -2.17 -34.23 10.59
C GLU A 119 -3.04 -34.36 11.86
N LEU A 120 -3.71 -33.30 12.27
CA LEU A 120 -4.64 -33.32 13.40
C LEU A 120 -5.86 -34.20 13.13
N ARG A 121 -6.44 -34.14 11.91
CA ARG A 121 -7.53 -35.04 11.50
C ARG A 121 -7.11 -36.50 11.51
N ALA A 122 -5.89 -36.80 11.04
CA ALA A 122 -5.36 -38.16 11.07
C ALA A 122 -5.18 -38.67 12.50
N ARG A 123 -4.66 -37.83 13.42
CA ARG A 123 -4.53 -38.18 14.85
C ARG A 123 -5.89 -38.40 15.52
N ALA A 124 -6.88 -37.55 15.21
CA ALA A 124 -8.24 -37.73 15.72
C ALA A 124 -8.84 -39.05 15.25
N ALA A 125 -8.71 -39.38 13.96
CA ALA A 125 -9.18 -40.64 13.39
C ALA A 125 -8.47 -41.86 14.01
N GLU A 126 -7.17 -41.79 14.28
CA GLU A 126 -6.43 -42.86 14.97
C GLU A 126 -6.95 -43.09 16.41
N LEU A 127 -7.23 -42.00 17.14
CA LEU A 127 -7.79 -42.06 18.48
C LEU A 127 -9.22 -42.64 18.48
N GLU A 128 -10.04 -42.27 17.51
CA GLU A 128 -11.39 -42.82 17.32
C GLU A 128 -11.38 -44.30 16.92
N ALA A 129 -10.44 -44.71 16.06
CA ALA A 129 -10.29 -46.09 15.60
C ALA A 129 -9.71 -47.04 16.67
N SER A 130 -9.18 -46.51 17.78
CA SER A 130 -8.62 -47.30 18.88
C SER A 130 -9.50 -47.15 20.14
N PRO A 131 -10.69 -47.79 20.18
CA PRO A 131 -11.59 -47.73 21.34
C PRO A 131 -10.97 -48.31 22.63
N LEU A 132 -9.87 -49.05 22.51
CA LEU A 132 -9.06 -49.56 23.63
C LEU A 132 -7.71 -48.84 23.79
N GLY A 133 -7.53 -47.64 23.25
CA GLY A 133 -6.29 -46.86 23.41
C GLY A 133 -5.88 -46.64 24.87
N TRP A 134 -6.87 -46.62 25.78
CA TRP A 134 -6.64 -46.57 27.23
C TRP A 134 -5.94 -47.83 27.79
N ALA A 135 -6.04 -49.00 27.14
CA ALA A 135 -5.37 -50.22 27.57
C ALA A 135 -3.84 -50.11 27.49
N ARG A 136 -3.32 -49.22 26.61
CA ARG A 136 -1.88 -48.89 26.54
C ARG A 136 -1.37 -48.08 27.74
N LEU A 137 -2.28 -47.52 28.55
CA LEU A 137 -1.96 -46.77 29.77
C LEU A 137 -1.99 -47.66 31.03
N LEU A 138 -2.31 -48.94 30.88
CA LEU A 138 -2.17 -49.93 31.94
C LEU A 138 -0.71 -50.38 32.02
N ASP A 139 -0.15 -50.47 33.22
CA ASP A 139 1.12 -51.15 33.40
C ASP A 139 0.98 -52.64 33.06
N ALA A 140 2.10 -53.31 32.77
CA ALA A 140 2.11 -54.70 32.32
C ALA A 140 1.36 -55.66 33.26
N LYS A 141 1.39 -55.40 34.57
CA LYS A 141 0.70 -56.24 35.57
C LYS A 141 -0.80 -55.97 35.60
N SER A 142 -1.20 -54.70 35.48
CA SER A 142 -2.61 -54.30 35.37
C SER A 142 -3.26 -54.82 34.07
N LEU A 143 -2.51 -54.82 32.96
CA LEU A 143 -2.97 -55.40 31.70
C LEU A 143 -3.10 -56.93 31.77
N ASP A 144 -2.11 -57.61 32.34
CA ASP A 144 -2.15 -59.07 32.53
C ASP A 144 -3.33 -59.50 33.41
N ASN A 145 -3.54 -58.80 34.53
CA ASN A 145 -4.69 -59.00 35.40
C ASN A 145 -6.03 -58.78 34.68
N PHE A 146 -6.13 -57.77 33.82
CA PHE A 146 -7.33 -57.52 33.02
C PHE A 146 -7.58 -58.65 32.02
N MET A 147 -6.54 -59.14 31.33
CA MET A 147 -6.63 -60.22 30.35
C MET A 147 -7.00 -61.56 30.99
N ILE A 148 -6.42 -61.90 32.15
CA ILE A 148 -6.79 -63.10 32.92
C ILE A 148 -8.26 -63.06 33.30
N ALA A 149 -8.72 -61.91 33.79
CA ALA A 149 -10.08 -61.74 34.22
C ALA A 149 -11.05 -61.81 33.01
N LEU A 150 -10.70 -61.19 31.88
CA LEU A 150 -11.46 -61.28 30.63
C LEU A 150 -11.58 -62.74 30.12
N GLY A 151 -10.49 -63.51 30.21
CA GLY A 151 -10.49 -64.93 29.86
C GLY A 151 -11.42 -65.76 30.75
N MET A 152 -11.37 -65.53 32.06
CA MET A 152 -12.27 -66.21 33.00
C MET A 152 -13.75 -65.88 32.74
N ALA A 153 -14.05 -64.64 32.37
CA ALA A 153 -15.42 -64.23 32.04
C ALA A 153 -15.90 -64.83 30.71
N ALA A 154 -15.02 -64.99 29.71
CA ALA A 154 -15.35 -65.59 28.42
C ALA A 154 -15.67 -67.10 28.50
N ASP A 155 -15.15 -67.80 29.50
CA ASP A 155 -15.40 -69.24 29.72
C ASP A 155 -16.74 -69.54 30.41
N THR A 156 -17.54 -68.52 30.76
CA THR A 156 -18.89 -68.75 31.30
C THR A 156 -19.95 -68.82 30.20
N ASP A 157 -20.55 -70.00 30.07
CA ASP A 157 -21.79 -70.25 29.29
C ASP A 157 -23.00 -70.02 30.22
N PRO A 158 -24.02 -69.20 29.85
CA PRO A 158 -24.27 -68.59 28.55
C PRO A 158 -23.63 -67.20 28.34
N ALA A 159 -23.44 -66.85 27.06
CA ALA A 159 -22.83 -65.59 26.59
C ALA A 159 -23.44 -64.29 27.16
N ASP A 160 -24.73 -64.31 27.55
CA ASP A 160 -25.38 -63.19 28.25
C ASP A 160 -24.81 -62.98 29.67
N GLY A 161 -24.32 -64.05 30.29
CA GLY A 161 -23.61 -64.03 31.56
C GLY A 161 -22.16 -63.55 31.43
N ALA A 162 -21.49 -63.86 30.31
CA ALA A 162 -20.12 -63.42 30.04
C ALA A 162 -20.03 -61.89 29.90
N LEU A 163 -20.94 -61.26 29.17
CA LEU A 163 -21.02 -59.78 29.06
C LEU A 163 -21.26 -59.13 30.43
N SER A 164 -22.19 -59.71 31.20
CA SER A 164 -22.47 -59.26 32.57
C SER A 164 -21.26 -59.45 33.51
N GLN A 165 -20.51 -60.55 33.38
CA GLN A 165 -19.29 -60.80 34.15
C GLN A 165 -18.14 -59.88 33.75
N VAL A 166 -17.96 -59.61 32.46
CA VAL A 166 -16.98 -58.62 31.99
C VAL A 166 -17.33 -57.24 32.54
N GLU A 167 -18.61 -56.84 32.53
CA GLU A 167 -19.05 -55.60 33.16
C GLU A 167 -18.85 -55.58 34.68
N GLU A 168 -19.20 -56.68 35.38
CA GLU A 168 -19.02 -56.87 36.83
C GLU A 168 -17.54 -56.81 37.22
N MET A 169 -16.67 -57.33 36.38
CA MET A 169 -15.22 -57.37 36.56
C MET A 169 -14.56 -56.04 36.25
N ILE A 170 -14.99 -55.33 35.20
CA ILE A 170 -14.64 -53.93 34.98
C ILE A 170 -15.10 -53.09 36.19
N ARG A 171 -16.28 -53.39 36.75
CA ARG A 171 -16.82 -52.75 37.96
C ARG A 171 -16.00 -53.12 39.21
N SER A 172 -15.52 -54.36 39.37
CA SER A 172 -14.72 -54.80 40.52
C SER A 172 -13.30 -54.24 40.48
N PHE A 173 -12.67 -54.16 39.30
CA PHE A 173 -11.41 -53.44 39.12
C PHE A 173 -11.59 -51.94 39.42
N ARG A 174 -12.69 -51.33 38.98
CA ARG A 174 -13.04 -49.94 39.38
C ARG A 174 -13.21 -49.79 40.89
N ALA A 175 -13.69 -50.81 41.60
CA ALA A 175 -13.89 -50.79 43.05
C ALA A 175 -12.60 -51.12 43.87
N ALA A 176 -11.68 -51.92 43.30
CA ALA A 176 -10.42 -52.31 43.93
C ALA A 176 -9.32 -51.24 43.79
N VAL A 177 -9.42 -50.37 42.79
CA VAL A 177 -8.69 -49.11 42.81
C VAL A 177 -9.23 -48.34 44.02
N SER A 178 -8.35 -48.03 44.98
CA SER A 178 -8.68 -47.26 46.19
C SER A 178 -9.63 -46.12 45.82
N PRO A 179 -10.75 -45.90 46.53
CA PRO A 179 -11.66 -44.79 46.26
C PRO A 179 -10.91 -43.46 46.17
N ALA A 180 -9.85 -43.29 46.97
CA ALA A 180 -8.97 -42.13 46.91
C ALA A 180 -8.14 -42.08 45.61
N ALA A 181 -7.64 -43.20 45.11
CA ALA A 181 -6.91 -43.27 43.84
C ALA A 181 -7.83 -43.14 42.61
N VAL A 182 -9.05 -43.68 42.65
CA VAL A 182 -10.08 -43.43 41.62
C VAL A 182 -10.49 -41.98 41.63
N GLN A 183 -10.73 -41.40 42.80
CA GLN A 183 -11.18 -40.03 42.94
C GLN A 183 -10.09 -39.04 42.55
N GLU A 184 -8.83 -39.32 42.88
CA GLU A 184 -7.69 -38.50 42.43
C GLU A 184 -7.50 -38.61 40.92
N ARG A 185 -7.54 -39.82 40.35
CA ARG A 185 -7.39 -40.02 38.90
C ARG A 185 -8.58 -39.46 38.12
N ALA A 186 -9.80 -39.55 38.67
CA ALA A 186 -11.00 -38.94 38.12
C ALA A 186 -10.93 -37.41 38.20
N ARG A 187 -10.37 -36.84 39.28
CA ARG A 187 -10.04 -35.41 39.35
C ARG A 187 -9.02 -35.04 38.28
N THR A 188 -7.90 -35.75 38.17
CA THR A 188 -6.88 -35.45 37.15
C THR A 188 -7.43 -35.55 35.73
N LEU A 189 -8.26 -36.57 35.45
CA LEU A 189 -8.90 -36.73 34.15
C LEU A 189 -9.95 -35.65 33.89
N HIS A 190 -10.76 -35.31 34.91
CA HIS A 190 -11.73 -34.23 34.83
C HIS A 190 -11.04 -32.89 34.60
N ASP A 191 -9.97 -32.59 35.31
CA ASP A 191 -9.14 -31.39 35.13
C ASP A 191 -8.53 -31.34 33.73
N HIS A 192 -8.07 -32.49 33.20
CA HIS A 192 -7.60 -32.58 31.81
C HIS A 192 -8.72 -32.34 30.80
N ILE A 193 -9.91 -32.91 31.01
CA ILE A 193 -11.08 -32.70 30.14
C ILE A 193 -11.50 -31.24 30.18
N VAL A 194 -11.60 -30.64 31.36
CA VAL A 194 -11.93 -29.21 31.54
C VAL A 194 -10.88 -28.33 30.86
N ALA A 195 -9.58 -28.62 31.03
CA ALA A 195 -8.51 -27.88 30.38
C ALA A 195 -8.57 -28.03 28.85
N ARG A 196 -8.84 -29.24 28.34
CA ARG A 196 -8.98 -29.50 26.90
C ARG A 196 -10.19 -28.78 26.32
N ASP A 197 -11.34 -28.82 27.00
CA ASP A 197 -12.56 -28.19 26.53
C ASP A 197 -12.44 -26.66 26.58
N ALA A 198 -11.77 -26.10 27.59
CA ALA A 198 -11.42 -24.68 27.63
C ALA A 198 -10.51 -24.27 26.46
N GLU A 199 -9.52 -25.11 26.11
CA GLU A 199 -8.65 -24.86 24.96
C GLU A 199 -9.40 -24.98 23.63
N ILE A 200 -10.34 -25.92 23.50
CA ILE A 200 -11.22 -26.03 22.33
C ILE A 200 -12.05 -24.75 22.15
N GLU A 201 -12.66 -24.25 23.21
CA GLU A 201 -13.46 -23.01 23.14
C GLU A 201 -12.58 -21.78 22.84
N ARG A 202 -11.36 -21.71 23.38
CA ARG A 202 -10.38 -20.67 23.03
C ARG A 202 -10.03 -20.71 21.55
N LEU A 203 -9.76 -21.90 21.00
CA LEU A 203 -9.42 -22.07 19.59
C LEU A 203 -10.60 -21.75 18.68
N LYS A 204 -11.83 -22.14 19.03
CA LYS A 204 -13.04 -21.76 18.29
C LYS A 204 -13.24 -20.24 18.25
N ALA A 205 -13.05 -19.56 19.38
CA ALA A 205 -13.15 -18.10 19.43
C ALA A 205 -12.09 -17.44 18.53
N GLN A 206 -10.86 -17.97 18.55
CA GLN A 206 -9.78 -17.48 17.69
C GLN A 206 -10.06 -17.72 16.20
N VAL A 207 -10.64 -18.88 15.84
CA VAL A 207 -11.06 -19.16 14.45
C VAL A 207 -12.16 -18.21 14.02
N ALA A 208 -13.19 -17.99 14.85
CA ALA A 208 -14.28 -17.07 14.54
C ALA A 208 -13.77 -15.61 14.36
N GLU A 209 -12.82 -15.17 15.20
CA GLU A 209 -12.18 -13.85 15.05
C GLU A 209 -11.40 -13.74 13.73
N LEU A 210 -10.64 -14.78 13.37
CA LEU A 210 -9.88 -14.82 12.12
C LEU A 210 -10.77 -14.90 10.88
N GLU A 211 -11.86 -15.66 10.94
CA GLU A 211 -12.86 -15.75 9.87
C GLU A 211 -13.59 -14.41 9.69
N ALA A 212 -13.97 -13.76 10.78
CA ALA A 212 -14.53 -12.40 10.74
C ALA A 212 -13.53 -11.38 10.16
N ALA A 213 -12.23 -11.54 10.45
CA ALA A 213 -11.18 -10.70 9.89
C ALA A 213 -10.83 -11.02 8.43
N GLN A 214 -11.12 -12.24 7.93
CA GLN A 214 -10.84 -12.65 6.55
C GLN A 214 -11.88 -12.16 5.53
N GLY A 215 -13.09 -11.81 5.96
CA GLY A 215 -14.19 -11.46 5.05
C GLY A 215 -14.16 -10.03 4.48
N ALA A 216 -13.46 -9.10 5.15
CA ALA A 216 -13.48 -7.69 4.77
C ALA A 216 -12.14 -7.27 4.12
N VAL A 217 -12.16 -7.08 2.80
CA VAL A 217 -11.05 -6.44 2.09
C VAL A 217 -11.42 -4.98 1.87
N TYR A 218 -10.57 -4.05 2.27
CA TYR A 218 -10.82 -2.63 2.10
C TYR A 218 -10.15 -2.13 0.83
N ARG A 219 -10.91 -1.52 -0.07
CA ARG A 219 -10.39 -0.89 -1.28
C ARG A 219 -10.19 0.60 -1.05
N ALA A 220 -8.95 1.06 -1.20
CA ALA A 220 -8.66 2.48 -1.31
C ALA A 220 -8.76 2.92 -2.78
N SER A 221 -9.49 4.01 -3.04
CA SER A 221 -9.59 4.62 -4.37
C SER A 221 -9.53 6.15 -4.29
N HIS A 222 -9.16 6.79 -5.39
CA HIS A 222 -9.28 8.23 -5.60
C HIS A 222 -10.05 8.46 -6.89
N ASP A 223 -11.22 9.09 -6.80
CA ASP A 223 -12.23 9.10 -7.85
C ASP A 223 -12.50 7.67 -8.35
N SER A 224 -12.30 7.41 -9.66
CA SER A 224 -12.47 6.09 -10.28
C SER A 224 -11.22 5.21 -10.25
N ILE A 225 -10.11 5.67 -9.63
CA ILE A 225 -8.81 4.98 -9.69
C ILE A 225 -8.60 4.16 -8.42
N VAL A 226 -8.47 2.84 -8.57
CA VAL A 226 -8.12 1.94 -7.45
C VAL A 226 -6.65 2.10 -7.10
N MET A 227 -6.37 2.43 -5.84
CA MET A 227 -5.02 2.67 -5.34
C MET A 227 -4.43 1.44 -4.64
N GLY A 228 -5.28 0.59 -4.04
CA GLY A 228 -4.85 -0.66 -3.43
C GLY A 228 -5.96 -1.36 -2.65
N LEU A 229 -5.67 -2.61 -2.24
CA LEU A 229 -6.51 -3.44 -1.38
C LEU A 229 -5.80 -3.70 -0.05
N TYR A 230 -6.54 -3.65 1.05
CA TYR A 230 -6.02 -3.72 2.42
C TYR A 230 -6.82 -4.71 3.25
N ARG A 231 -6.17 -5.27 4.28
CA ARG A 231 -6.84 -6.16 5.24
C ARG A 231 -7.65 -5.39 6.27
N THR A 232 -7.33 -4.12 6.49
CA THR A 232 -8.00 -3.29 7.50
C THR A 232 -8.34 -1.92 6.95
N ALA A 233 -9.46 -1.35 7.41
CA ALA A 233 -9.85 0.02 7.10
C ALA A 233 -8.76 1.02 7.52
N ALA A 234 -8.11 0.79 8.66
CA ALA A 234 -7.07 1.68 9.18
C ALA A 234 -5.86 1.78 8.23
N GLU A 235 -5.42 0.66 7.65
CA GLU A 235 -4.33 0.65 6.66
C GLU A 235 -4.72 1.36 5.36
N ALA A 236 -5.93 1.10 4.86
CA ALA A 236 -6.47 1.79 3.68
C ALA A 236 -6.53 3.30 3.89
N ARG A 237 -7.09 3.74 5.02
CA ARG A 237 -7.19 5.15 5.40
C ARG A 237 -5.82 5.81 5.52
N LYS A 238 -4.87 5.14 6.16
CA LYS A 238 -3.49 5.62 6.29
C LYS A 238 -2.82 5.83 4.92
N HIS A 239 -3.08 4.97 3.94
CA HIS A 239 -2.59 5.17 2.58
C HIS A 239 -3.18 6.43 1.95
N CYS A 240 -4.51 6.57 1.95
CA CYS A 240 -5.20 7.75 1.40
C CYS A 240 -4.69 9.05 2.05
N GLU A 241 -4.59 9.09 3.38
CA GLU A 241 -4.07 10.27 4.09
C GLU A 241 -2.62 10.59 3.72
N SER A 242 -1.78 9.57 3.50
CA SER A 242 -0.39 9.78 3.09
C SER A 242 -0.30 10.41 1.71
N GLU A 243 -1.16 10.02 0.78
CA GLU A 243 -1.19 10.57 -0.58
C GLU A 243 -1.72 12.01 -0.59
N VAL A 244 -2.80 12.31 0.14
CA VAL A 244 -3.30 13.70 0.31
C VAL A 244 -2.24 14.59 0.96
N ARG A 245 -1.53 14.13 2.01
CA ARG A 245 -0.42 14.89 2.61
C ARG A 245 0.69 15.19 1.61
N ARG A 246 1.00 14.23 0.71
CA ARG A 246 2.01 14.41 -0.34
C ARG A 246 1.58 15.46 -1.37
N GLU A 247 0.32 15.47 -1.77
CA GLU A 247 -0.24 16.48 -2.69
C GLU A 247 -0.18 17.90 -2.12
N HIS A 248 -0.35 18.02 -0.80
CA HIS A 248 -0.31 19.29 -0.08
C HIS A 248 1.10 19.71 0.37
N ASN A 249 2.15 19.04 -0.12
CA ASN A 249 3.54 19.30 0.24
C ASN A 249 3.76 19.36 1.77
N GLU A 250 3.13 18.45 2.52
CA GLU A 250 3.25 18.36 3.98
C GLU A 250 2.86 19.65 4.72
N SER A 251 1.87 20.38 4.19
CA SER A 251 1.39 21.62 4.81
C SER A 251 1.00 21.40 6.28
N PRO A 252 1.58 22.15 7.24
CA PRO A 252 1.33 21.95 8.67
C PRO A 252 -0.09 22.32 9.11
N ASN A 253 -0.83 23.03 8.25
CA ASN A 253 -2.21 23.43 8.50
C ASN A 253 -3.25 22.45 7.92
N LEU A 254 -2.80 21.33 7.36
CA LEU A 254 -3.70 20.31 6.81
C LEU A 254 -4.26 19.45 7.93
N SER A 255 -5.56 19.56 8.16
CA SER A 255 -6.33 18.64 8.99
C SER A 255 -7.10 17.66 8.09
N LEU A 256 -7.06 16.38 8.44
CA LEU A 256 -7.72 15.29 7.71
C LEU A 256 -8.66 14.56 8.66
N TRP A 257 -9.85 14.23 8.20
CA TRP A 257 -10.78 13.35 8.91
C TRP A 257 -11.67 12.60 7.93
N TRP A 258 -12.25 11.50 8.40
CA TRP A 258 -13.10 10.63 7.59
C TRP A 258 -14.57 10.97 7.84
N ARG A 259 -15.35 10.99 6.77
CA ARG A 259 -16.79 11.15 6.79
C ARG A 259 -17.40 9.90 6.16
N GLU A 260 -18.38 9.31 6.82
CA GLU A 260 -19.22 8.25 6.25
C GLU A 260 -20.14 8.86 5.19
N ASP A 261 -20.31 8.17 4.07
CA ASP A 261 -21.23 8.63 3.02
C ASP A 261 -22.66 8.72 3.58
N GLU A 262 -23.26 9.90 3.44
CA GLU A 262 -24.53 10.25 4.08
C GLU A 262 -25.69 9.44 3.49
N ASP A 263 -25.50 8.82 2.31
CA ASP A 263 -26.49 7.96 1.67
C ASP A 263 -26.60 6.55 2.32
N THR A 264 -25.78 6.24 3.33
CA THR A 264 -25.80 4.96 4.08
C THR A 264 -26.35 5.06 5.51
N VAL A 265 -27.29 5.99 5.77
CA VAL A 265 -27.86 6.26 7.11
C VAL A 265 -28.32 5.01 7.88
N ASP A 266 -28.81 3.98 7.18
CA ASP A 266 -29.34 2.77 7.81
C ASP A 266 -28.27 1.69 8.11
N ARG A 267 -27.01 1.86 7.66
CA ARG A 267 -25.88 0.91 7.89
C ARG A 267 -24.54 1.65 8.04
N PRO A 268 -24.28 2.30 9.18
CA PRO A 268 -23.08 3.13 9.36
C PRO A 268 -21.75 2.35 9.30
N GLU A 269 -21.76 1.04 9.57
CA GLU A 269 -20.50 0.24 9.62
C GLU A 269 -20.06 -0.35 8.27
N ASP A 270 -20.92 -0.31 7.24
CA ASP A 270 -20.66 -0.96 5.93
C ASP A 270 -20.46 0.04 4.78
N GLY A 271 -20.59 1.34 5.05
CA GLY A 271 -20.55 2.40 4.04
C GLY A 271 -19.14 2.72 3.54
N ALA A 272 -19.06 3.27 2.32
CA ALA A 272 -17.83 3.90 1.86
C ALA A 272 -17.50 5.12 2.74
N GLN A 273 -16.25 5.26 3.13
CA GLN A 273 -15.76 6.40 3.90
C GLN A 273 -14.98 7.35 2.97
N GLU A 274 -15.36 8.62 2.94
CA GLU A 274 -14.67 9.66 2.18
C GLU A 274 -13.74 10.47 3.08
N LEU A 275 -12.53 10.73 2.60
CA LEU A 275 -11.56 11.59 3.27
C LEU A 275 -11.87 13.06 2.99
N ILE A 276 -12.06 13.82 4.06
CA ILE A 276 -12.28 15.26 4.03
C ILE A 276 -11.01 15.97 4.49
N GLU A 277 -10.64 17.04 3.81
CA GLU A 277 -9.55 17.92 4.23
C GLU A 277 -10.06 19.28 4.67
N SER A 278 -9.35 19.88 5.63
CA SER A 278 -9.46 21.30 5.99
C SER A 278 -8.09 21.94 5.96
N THR A 279 -7.98 23.06 5.27
CA THR A 279 -6.79 23.91 5.23
C THR A 279 -6.95 25.21 6.01
N ALA A 280 -8.18 25.52 6.44
CA ALA A 280 -8.52 26.71 7.20
C ALA A 280 -9.77 26.46 8.07
N PRO A 281 -9.90 27.12 9.24
CA PRO A 281 -11.11 27.05 10.04
C PRO A 281 -12.35 27.34 9.18
N HIS A 282 -13.33 26.43 9.22
CA HIS A 282 -14.58 26.49 8.44
C HIS A 282 -14.49 26.23 6.93
N TYR A 283 -13.32 25.87 6.42
CA TYR A 283 -13.18 25.39 5.04
C TYR A 283 -12.86 23.90 5.06
N SER A 284 -13.84 23.09 4.68
CA SER A 284 -13.67 21.66 4.45
C SER A 284 -14.08 21.31 3.03
N ARG A 285 -13.37 20.37 2.40
CA ARG A 285 -13.75 19.84 1.10
C ARG A 285 -13.49 18.34 1.01
N PRO A 286 -14.33 17.60 0.29
CA PRO A 286 -14.03 16.22 -0.07
C PRO A 286 -12.75 16.16 -0.90
N THR A 287 -11.92 15.17 -0.63
CA THR A 287 -10.67 14.94 -1.38
C THR A 287 -10.87 14.01 -2.57
N GLY A 288 -12.02 13.31 -2.67
CA GLY A 288 -12.24 12.24 -3.65
C GLY A 288 -11.59 10.90 -3.29
N TYR A 289 -10.86 10.84 -2.17
CA TYR A 289 -10.31 9.59 -1.64
C TYR A 289 -11.38 8.84 -0.86
N LEU A 290 -11.61 7.58 -1.25
CA LEU A 290 -12.62 6.70 -0.70
C LEU A 290 -11.98 5.41 -0.18
N VAL A 291 -12.49 4.93 0.95
CA VAL A 291 -12.24 3.58 1.47
C VAL A 291 -13.56 2.83 1.46
N THR A 292 -13.66 1.81 0.61
CA THR A 292 -14.86 0.97 0.48
C THR A 292 -14.57 -0.41 1.06
N PRO A 293 -15.36 -0.91 2.03
CA PRO A 293 -15.33 -2.32 2.37
C PRO A 293 -15.83 -3.14 1.18
N LEU A 294 -15.05 -4.14 0.78
CA LEU A 294 -15.43 -5.15 -0.20
C LEU A 294 -15.68 -6.45 0.55
N GLU A 295 -16.87 -6.98 0.35
CA GLU A 295 -17.20 -8.33 0.76
C GLU A 295 -16.55 -9.29 -0.24
N VAL A 296 -15.59 -10.09 0.24
CA VAL A 296 -15.00 -11.14 -0.59
C VAL A 296 -15.89 -12.36 -0.44
N ALA A 297 -16.65 -12.68 -1.50
CA ALA A 297 -17.39 -13.93 -1.55
C ALA A 297 -16.42 -15.09 -1.30
N SER A 298 -16.74 -15.92 -0.30
CA SER A 298 -15.95 -17.11 0.04
C SER A 298 -16.02 -18.19 -1.04
N GLU A 299 -17.00 -18.11 -1.93
CA GLU A 299 -17.22 -19.01 -3.06
C GLU A 299 -17.38 -18.18 -4.35
N TYR A 300 -16.79 -18.68 -5.44
CA TYR A 300 -16.98 -18.13 -6.78
C TYR A 300 -18.38 -18.52 -7.29
N ASP A 301 -19.22 -17.53 -7.57
CA ASP A 301 -20.51 -17.70 -8.23
C ASP A 301 -20.30 -17.69 -9.75
N ASP A 302 -20.34 -18.87 -10.37
CA ASP A 302 -20.13 -19.04 -11.81
C ASP A 302 -21.27 -18.45 -12.65
N GLY A 303 -22.44 -18.18 -12.06
CA GLY A 303 -23.58 -17.55 -12.71
C GLY A 303 -23.56 -16.03 -12.74
N ALA A 304 -22.63 -15.38 -12.00
CA ALA A 304 -22.55 -13.91 -11.95
C ALA A 304 -21.82 -13.28 -13.15
N ASP A 305 -21.13 -14.09 -13.96
CA ASP A 305 -20.33 -13.65 -15.11
C ASP A 305 -21.09 -13.71 -16.47
N GLU A 306 -22.37 -14.13 -16.50
CA GLU A 306 -23.25 -14.14 -17.70
C GLU A 306 -24.18 -12.92 -17.81
#